data_AF-A0A383EDG1-F1
#
_entry.id   AF-A0A383EDG1-F1
#
_cell.length_a   1.000
_cell.length_b   1.000
_cell.length_c   1.000
_cell.angle_alpha   90.00
_cell.angle_beta   90.00
_cell.angle_gamma   90.00
#
_symmetry.space_group_name_H-M   'P 1'
#
loop_
_entity.id
_entity.type
_entity.pdbx_description
1 polymer ?
#
loop_
_entity_poly.entity_id
_entity_poly.type
_entity_poly.pdbx_seq_one_letter_code
_entity_poly.pdbx_strand_id
1 'polypeptide(L)' 'TKLAAQVVEEVKTHLPKEIFKTIIPRSVRLSEAPSFGQTALEYDPKGPGSEAYRKLAAEVAKRFKLK' A
#
# COMPACT_ATOMS: atom_id res chain seq x y z
N THR A 1 0.80 2.61 -18.85
CA THR A 1 1.56 3.88 -18.80
C THR A 1 3.01 3.58 -18.41
N LYS A 2 3.95 3.61 -19.35
CA LYS A 2 5.39 3.37 -19.07
C LYS A 2 5.98 4.34 -18.03
N LEU A 3 5.44 5.56 -17.98
CA LEU A 3 5.87 6.61 -17.06
C LEU A 3 5.72 6.23 -15.57
N ALA A 4 4.62 5.57 -15.19
CA ALA A 4 4.41 5.18 -13.79
C ALA A 4 5.45 4.18 -13.29
N ALA A 5 5.91 3.27 -14.17
CA ALA A 5 6.97 2.32 -13.83
C ALA A 5 8.33 3.02 -13.70
N GLN A 6 8.63 3.96 -14.61
CA GLN A 6 9.86 4.75 -14.56
C GLN A 6 9.95 5.60 -13.29
N VAL A 7 8.86 6.27 -12.92
CA VAL A 7 8.81 7.06 -11.67
C VAL A 7 9.05 6.18 -10.44
N VAL A 8 8.48 4.97 -10.40
CA VAL A 8 8.71 4.04 -9.29
C VAL A 8 10.17 3.62 -9.19
N GLU A 9 10.85 3.40 -10.32
CA GLU A 9 12.26 3.01 -10.36
C GLU A 9 13.19 4.16 -9.93
N GLU A 10 12.87 5.37 -10.37
CA GLU A 10 13.62 6.58 -10.01
C GLU A 10 13.48 6.88 -8.51
N VAL A 11 12.26 6.78 -7.96
CA VAL A 11 11.99 6.96 -6.53
C VAL A 11 12.70 5.87 -5.70
N LYS A 12 12.76 4.62 -6.19
CA LYS A 12 13.52 3.55 -5.53
C LYS A 12 15.02 3.84 -5.47
N THR A 13 15.57 4.42 -6.53
CA THR A 13 17.00 4.76 -6.61
C THR A 13 17.36 5.94 -5.72
N HIS A 14 16.53 6.98 -5.69
CA HIS A 14 16.84 8.23 -4.97
C HIS A 14 16.45 8.20 -3.49
N LEU A 15 15.40 7.46 -3.11
CA LEU A 15 14.86 7.46 -1.74
C LEU A 15 14.79 6.06 -1.09
N PRO A 16 15.85 5.22 -1.17
CA PRO A 16 15.78 3.80 -0.79
C PRO A 16 15.49 3.56 0.69
N LYS A 17 15.83 4.52 1.56
CA LYS A 17 15.60 4.44 3.00
C LYS A 17 14.22 4.94 3.40
N GLU A 18 13.57 5.76 2.58
CA GLU A 18 12.29 6.39 2.94
C GLU A 18 11.09 5.58 2.44
N ILE A 19 11.25 4.87 1.32
CA ILE A 19 10.18 4.08 0.73
C ILE A 19 9.97 2.73 1.43
N PHE A 20 8.75 2.22 1.32
CA PHE A 20 8.40 0.85 1.67
C PHE A 20 8.47 -0.06 0.43
N LYS A 21 8.74 -1.35 0.65
CA LYS A 21 8.77 -2.37 -0.39
C LYS A 21 7.37 -2.77 -0.84
N THR A 22 6.40 -2.66 0.07
CA THR A 22 5.01 -3.04 -0.21
C THR A 22 4.34 -2.04 -1.16
N ILE A 23 3.85 -2.53 -2.30
CA ILE A 23 3.12 -1.74 -3.30
C ILE A 23 1.61 -1.90 -3.05
N ILE A 24 0.89 -0.79 -2.92
CA ILE A 24 -0.57 -0.80 -2.84
C ILE A 24 -1.16 -0.81 -4.26
N PRO A 25 -1.86 -1.88 -4.68
CA PRO A 25 -2.42 -1.95 -6.03
C PRO A 25 -3.62 -1.00 -6.16
N ARG A 26 -3.84 -0.48 -7.37
CA ARG A 26 -5.11 0.19 -7.68
C ARG A 26 -6.24 -0.84 -7.66
N SER A 27 -7.23 -0.62 -6.80
CA SER A 27 -8.41 -1.48 -6.66
C SER A 27 -9.66 -0.61 -6.57
N VAL A 28 -10.69 -0.94 -7.35
CA VAL A 28 -11.99 -0.24 -7.31
C VAL A 28 -12.60 -0.34 -5.92
N ARG A 29 -12.58 -1.53 -5.32
CA ARG A 29 -13.12 -1.77 -3.97
C ARG A 29 -12.39 -0.95 -2.90
N LEU A 30 -11.08 -0.76 -3.05
CA LEU A 30 -10.30 0.09 -2.14
C LEU A 30 -10.72 1.56 -2.25
N SER A 31 -11.03 2.02 -3.46
CA SER A 31 -11.52 3.38 -3.71
C SER A 31 -12.98 3.58 -3.29
N GLU A 32 -13.78 2.51 -3.26
CA GLU A 32 -15.20 2.55 -2.86
C GLU A 32 -15.40 2.53 -1.34
N ALA A 33 -14.51 1.87 -0.58
CA ALA A 33 -14.63 1.72 0.87
C ALA A 33 -14.93 3.05 1.62
N PRO A 34 -14.27 4.19 1.31
CA PRO A 34 -14.59 5.48 1.94
C PRO A 34 -16.04 5.94 1.74
N SER A 35 -16.63 5.66 0.58
CA SER A 35 -18.02 6.02 0.27
C SER A 35 -19.03 5.25 1.12
N PHE A 36 -18.66 4.06 1.58
CA PHE A 36 -19.46 3.23 2.49
C PHE A 36 -19.17 3.51 3.97
N GLY A 37 -18.27 4.45 4.28
CA GLY A 37 -17.84 4.74 5.66
C GLY A 37 -17.11 3.56 6.32
N GLN A 38 -16.60 2.62 5.53
CA GLN A 38 -15.90 1.43 6.01
C GLN A 38 -14.40 1.54 5.69
N THR A 39 -13.57 0.95 6.54
CA THR A 39 -12.15 0.80 6.19
C THR A 39 -11.99 -0.21 5.05
N ALA A 40 -10.87 -0.13 4.33
CA ALA A 40 -10.55 -1.10 3.29
C ALA A 40 -10.60 -2.56 3.80
N LEU A 41 -10.15 -2.76 5.05
CA LEU A 41 -10.09 -4.08 5.70
C LEU A 41 -11.47 -4.62 6.05
N GLU A 42 -12.45 -3.77 6.30
CA GLU A 42 -13.83 -4.15 6.60
C GLU A 42 -14.63 -4.38 5.32
N TYR A 43 -14.48 -3.49 4.33
CA TYR A 43 -15.21 -3.56 3.06
C TYR A 43 -14.77 -4.75 2.20
N ASP A 44 -13.45 -5.00 2.08
CA ASP A 44 -12.92 -6.16 1.35
C ASP A 44 -11.76 -6.83 2.12
N PRO A 45 -12.06 -7.63 3.16
CA PRO A 45 -11.03 -8.18 4.07
C PRO A 45 -10.01 -9.11 3.41
N LYS A 46 -10.36 -9.72 2.28
CA LYS A 46 -9.50 -10.62 1.49
C LYS A 46 -9.10 -10.00 0.14
N GLY A 47 -9.39 -8.72 -0.04
CA GLY A 47 -9.07 -8.01 -1.27
C GLY A 47 -7.58 -7.74 -1.43
N PRO A 48 -7.10 -7.56 -2.68
CA PRO A 48 -5.70 -7.28 -2.95
C PRO A 48 -5.20 -5.99 -2.29
N GLY A 49 -6.07 -4.98 -2.15
CA GLY A 49 -5.75 -3.74 -1.43
C GLY A 49 -5.56 -3.98 0.08
N SER A 50 -6.46 -4.73 0.68
CA SER A 50 -6.43 -5.06 2.12
C SER A 50 -5.23 -5.93 2.49
N GLU A 51 -4.90 -6.92 1.67
CA GLU A 51 -3.67 -7.70 1.86
C GLU A 51 -2.41 -6.85 1.72
N ALA A 52 -2.37 -5.93 0.77
CA ALA A 52 -1.25 -5.01 0.62
C ALA A 52 -1.11 -4.08 1.84
N TYR A 53 -2.22 -3.57 2.38
CA TYR A 53 -2.19 -2.77 3.61
C TYR A 53 -1.73 -3.58 4.84
N ARG A 54 -2.11 -4.86 4.96
CA ARG A 54 -1.58 -5.72 6.04
C ARG A 54 -0.08 -5.93 5.93
N LYS A 55 0.43 -6.17 4.72
CA LYS A 55 1.88 -6.30 4.46
C LYS A 55 2.62 -5.00 4.79
N LEU A 56 2.05 -3.85 4.40
CA LEU A 56 2.61 -2.54 4.71
C LEU A 56 2.63 -2.29 6.22
N ALA A 57 1.55 -2.61 6.93
CA ALA A 57 1.48 -2.47 8.39
C ALA A 57 2.57 -3.30 9.09
N ALA A 58 2.81 -4.53 8.64
CA ALA A 58 3.91 -5.35 9.16
C ALA A 58 5.29 -4.73 8.88
N GLU A 59 5.49 -4.15 7.70
CA GLU A 59 6.73 -3.47 7.32
C GLU A 59 6.98 -2.21 8.17
N VAL A 60 5.93 -1.41 8.39
CA VAL A 60 5.94 -0.23 9.27
C VAL A 60 6.25 -0.65 10.70
N ALA A 61 5.56 -1.66 11.23
CA ALA A 61 5.79 -2.15 12.59
C ALA A 61 7.24 -2.60 12.79
N LYS A 62 7.81 -3.33 11.82
CA LYS A 62 9.21 -3.75 11.83
C LYS A 62 10.18 -2.58 11.75
N ARG A 63 9.90 -1.58 10.91
CA ARG A 63 10.77 -0.41 10.71
C ARG A 63 10.80 0.52 11.93
N PHE A 64 9.65 0.74 12.56
CA PHE A 64 9.51 1.62 13.72
C PHE A 64 9.58 0.90 15.06
N LYS A 65 9.76 -0.44 15.06
CA LYS A 65 9.77 -1.29 16.27
C LYS A 65 8.52 -1.05 17.14
N LEU A 66 7.37 -0.95 16.48
CA LEU A 66 6.09 -0.85 17.18
C LEU A 66 5.85 -2.19 17.90
N LYS A 67 5.67 -2.09 19.22
CA LYS A 67 5.53 -3.21 20.15
C LYS A 67 4.07 -3.63 20.27
#